data_AF-A0AAE7B129-F1
#
_entry.id   AF-A0AAE7B129-F1
#
_cell.length_a   1.000
_cell.length_b   1.000
_cell.length_c   1.000
_cell.angle_alpha   90.00
_cell.angle_beta   90.00
_cell.angle_gamma   90.00
#
_symmetry.space_group_name_H-M   'P 1'
#
loop_
_entity.id
_entity.type
_entity.pdbx_description
1 polymer ?
#
loop_
_entity_poly.entity_id
_entity_poly.type
_entity_poly.pdbx_seq_one_letter_code
_entity_poly.pdbx_strand_id
1 'polypeptide(L)'
;MHKTIWFKIHWILGITAGIILLIVGVTGAILSFEKEIMKAINSDSYYVKVIEGQDKLTTKELLEKFQASNPKAKINSISFSLDKESSTVINVASEGARRGLNIYINPYTAEVLPDLVGKDFFGFILRLHRWLAFPQEIREVGKQTVAISTVALIVLIISGIIVYWGRIKHAFFKSFTFKFKHKGRAFLSTMHSAIGMWVIPFYLLAALTGLYWSYGWYNNMLYSIAGVEKPQRQQAPQPQTQKESKSEEQKVEGQKERKTEGQRAERAQGQRPQGETSSSKFVDIQKAVEMFNIFVQRDYSSVTLRFPQKGTIYSFSYLDTDPAHYRARNTLEVDINSWQLLKHERYNDLPLNERLMKSILPLHTGEYFGLIGQIGMFIASALMALFTITGFMLYINRHKKKKPKIQQQRA
;
A
#
# COMPACT_ATOMS: atom_id res chain seq x y z
N MET A 1 -30.65 29.34 8.04
CA MET A 1 -30.59 28.58 6.77
C MET A 1 -29.39 27.62 6.68
N HIS A 2 -28.17 28.02 7.03
CA HIS A 2 -26.95 27.19 6.84
C HIS A 2 -26.99 25.79 7.48
N LYS A 3 -27.39 25.67 8.76
CA LYS A 3 -27.42 24.37 9.46
C LYS A 3 -28.34 23.33 8.81
N THR A 4 -29.47 23.78 8.25
CA THR A 4 -30.44 22.90 7.59
C THR A 4 -29.91 22.36 6.27
N ILE A 5 -29.11 23.15 5.54
CA ILE A 5 -28.46 22.73 4.29
C ILE A 5 -27.37 21.70 4.59
N TRP A 6 -26.47 21.98 5.54
CA TRP A 6 -25.42 21.04 5.93
C TRP A 6 -25.98 19.73 6.49
N PHE A 7 -27.07 19.80 7.25
CA PHE A 7 -27.79 18.61 7.68
C PHE A 7 -28.32 17.81 6.48
N LYS A 8 -28.89 18.48 5.47
CA LYS A 8 -29.36 17.83 4.24
C LYS A 8 -28.23 17.12 3.49
N ILE A 9 -27.12 17.82 3.27
CA ILE A 9 -25.93 17.27 2.65
C ILE A 9 -25.44 16.03 3.43
N HIS A 10 -25.34 16.15 4.75
CA HIS A 10 -24.86 15.07 5.61
C HIS A 10 -25.72 13.81 5.49
N TRP A 11 -27.05 13.91 5.58
CA TRP A 11 -27.89 12.71 5.52
C TRP A 11 -27.99 12.13 4.10
N ILE A 12 -27.99 12.96 3.05
CA ILE A 12 -28.01 12.47 1.65
C ILE A 12 -26.74 11.67 1.38
N LEU A 13 -25.57 12.27 1.64
CA LEU A 13 -24.28 11.59 1.46
C LEU A 13 -24.15 10.37 2.37
N GLY A 14 -24.65 10.45 3.60
CA GLY A 14 -24.58 9.35 4.55
C GLY A 14 -25.38 8.12 4.08
N ILE A 15 -26.47 8.32 3.34
CA ILE A 15 -27.26 7.21 2.77
C ILE A 15 -26.64 6.72 1.45
N THR A 16 -26.26 7.64 0.55
CA THR A 16 -25.78 7.26 -0.79
C THR A 16 -24.37 6.68 -0.75
N ALA A 17 -23.46 7.28 0.01
CA ALA A 17 -22.08 6.80 0.15
C ALA A 17 -21.93 5.76 1.28
N GLY A 18 -22.88 5.70 2.22
CA GLY A 18 -22.78 4.87 3.42
C GLY A 18 -22.56 3.38 3.14
N ILE A 19 -23.21 2.81 2.12
CA ILE A 19 -23.02 1.40 1.76
C ILE A 19 -21.59 1.12 1.27
N ILE A 20 -21.05 2.01 0.45
CA ILE A 20 -19.67 1.90 -0.04
C ILE A 20 -18.69 2.08 1.11
N LEU A 21 -18.92 3.09 1.96
CA LEU A 21 -18.12 3.34 3.14
C LEU A 21 -18.16 2.17 4.13
N LEU A 22 -19.31 1.51 4.31
CA LEU A 22 -19.43 0.28 5.10
C LEU A 22 -18.50 -0.80 4.57
N ILE A 23 -18.52 -1.08 3.26
CA ILE A 23 -17.65 -2.10 2.65
C ILE A 23 -16.18 -1.73 2.85
N VAL A 24 -15.81 -0.48 2.53
CA VAL A 24 -14.43 0.01 2.68
C VAL A 24 -13.97 0.00 4.14
N GLY A 25 -14.83 0.38 5.08
CA GLY A 25 -14.54 0.38 6.52
C GLY A 25 -14.38 -1.03 7.09
N VAL A 26 -15.28 -1.96 6.76
CA VAL A 26 -15.18 -3.36 7.20
C VAL A 26 -13.94 -4.03 6.61
N THR A 27 -13.68 -3.85 5.31
CA THR A 27 -12.48 -4.39 4.68
C THR A 27 -11.20 -3.74 5.24
N GLY A 28 -11.22 -2.44 5.55
CA GLY A 28 -10.10 -1.76 6.21
C GLY A 28 -9.83 -2.29 7.62
N ALA A 29 -10.87 -2.60 8.39
CA ALA A 29 -10.73 -3.23 9.70
C ALA A 29 -10.09 -4.64 9.57
N ILE A 30 -10.54 -5.45 8.61
CA ILE A 30 -9.96 -6.78 8.37
C ILE A 30 -8.47 -6.67 7.97
N LEU A 31 -8.13 -5.71 7.10
CA LEU A 31 -6.75 -5.49 6.63
C LEU A 31 -5.83 -4.90 7.70
N SER A 32 -6.38 -4.29 8.76
CA SER A 32 -5.57 -3.63 9.79
C SER A 32 -4.59 -4.59 10.47
N PHE A 33 -4.93 -5.88 10.55
CA PHE A 33 -4.11 -6.93 11.16
C PHE A 33 -3.69 -8.03 10.17
N GLU A 34 -3.68 -7.74 8.86
CA GLU A 34 -3.32 -8.73 7.82
C GLU A 34 -1.97 -9.39 8.12
N LYS A 35 -0.96 -8.62 8.55
CA LYS A 35 0.40 -9.15 8.75
C LYS A 35 0.47 -10.07 9.95
N GLU A 36 -0.16 -9.68 11.06
CA GLU A 36 -0.20 -10.44 12.30
C GLU A 36 -0.95 -11.75 12.08
N ILE A 37 -2.09 -11.70 11.38
CA ILE A 37 -2.89 -12.87 11.03
C ILE A 37 -2.11 -13.79 10.08
N MET A 38 -1.51 -13.24 9.01
CA MET A 38 -0.71 -14.03 8.06
C MET A 38 0.49 -14.67 8.74
N LYS A 39 1.15 -13.96 9.66
CA LYS A 39 2.29 -14.48 10.42
C LYS A 39 1.87 -15.59 11.40
N ALA A 40 0.72 -15.43 12.07
CA ALA A 40 0.20 -16.41 13.01
C ALA A 40 -0.24 -17.72 12.32
N ILE A 41 -0.90 -17.62 11.16
CA ILE A 41 -1.41 -18.80 10.43
C ILE A 41 -0.28 -19.55 9.71
N ASN A 42 0.78 -18.87 9.29
CA ASN A 42 1.85 -19.45 8.45
C ASN A 42 3.18 -19.57 9.21
N SER A 43 3.13 -20.02 10.47
CA SER A 43 4.34 -20.13 11.31
C SER A 43 5.38 -21.10 10.71
N ASP A 44 4.93 -22.14 10.02
CA ASP A 44 5.76 -23.13 9.31
C ASP A 44 6.49 -22.58 8.08
N SER A 45 6.01 -21.45 7.55
CA SER A 45 6.58 -20.79 6.38
C SER A 45 7.46 -19.60 6.79
N TYR A 46 7.04 -18.85 7.82
CA TYR A 46 7.81 -17.71 8.33
C TYR A 46 8.99 -18.14 9.19
N TYR A 47 8.84 -19.21 9.97
CA TYR A 47 9.83 -19.67 10.94
C TYR A 47 10.40 -21.05 10.62
N VAL A 48 11.67 -21.24 10.98
CA VAL A 48 12.43 -22.47 10.79
C VAL A 48 13.03 -22.93 12.10
N LYS A 49 13.25 -24.25 12.22
CA LYS A 49 14.00 -24.80 13.35
C LYS A 49 15.49 -24.51 13.16
N VAL A 50 16.10 -23.91 14.18
CA VAL A 50 17.55 -23.69 14.22
C VAL A 50 18.24 -25.05 14.38
N ILE A 51 19.23 -25.32 13.55
CA ILE A 51 20.08 -26.51 13.68
C ILE A 51 21.28 -26.12 14.54
N GLU A 52 21.36 -26.66 15.76
CA GLU A 52 22.44 -26.35 16.69
C GLU A 52 23.81 -26.71 16.10
N GLY A 53 24.77 -25.80 16.25
CA GLY A 53 26.13 -25.97 15.72
C GLY A 53 26.26 -25.78 14.20
N GLN A 54 25.19 -25.44 13.49
CA GLN A 54 25.24 -25.14 12.06
C GLN A 54 24.93 -23.67 11.78
N ASP A 55 25.80 -23.01 11.02
CA ASP A 55 25.54 -21.66 10.51
C ASP A 55 24.60 -21.69 9.30
N LYS A 56 23.93 -20.57 9.04
CA LYS A 56 23.11 -20.41 7.83
C LYS A 56 23.99 -20.58 6.60
N LEU A 57 23.44 -21.18 5.55
CA LEU A 57 24.12 -21.27 4.26
C LEU A 57 24.41 -19.87 3.73
N THR A 58 25.53 -19.75 3.02
CA THR A 58 25.88 -18.50 2.34
C THR A 58 24.84 -18.15 1.27
N THR A 59 24.79 -16.87 0.88
CA THR A 59 23.82 -16.43 -0.15
C THR A 59 24.08 -17.16 -1.47
N LYS A 60 25.35 -17.41 -1.80
CA LYS A 60 25.73 -18.21 -2.96
C LYS A 60 25.17 -19.63 -2.87
N GLU A 61 25.42 -20.35 -1.79
CA GLU A 61 24.99 -21.74 -1.62
C GLU A 61 23.47 -21.89 -1.66
N LEU A 62 22.73 -20.96 -1.02
CA LEU A 62 21.27 -20.95 -1.08
C LEU A 62 20.75 -20.80 -2.50
N LEU A 63 21.31 -19.85 -3.26
CA LEU A 63 20.89 -19.59 -4.62
C LEU A 63 21.30 -20.72 -5.57
N GLU A 64 22.48 -21.32 -5.40
CA GLU A 64 22.93 -22.48 -6.17
C GLU A 64 22.01 -23.69 -5.95
N LYS A 65 21.73 -24.04 -4.67
CA LYS A 65 20.81 -25.14 -4.34
C LYS A 65 19.39 -24.86 -4.84
N PHE A 66 18.90 -23.63 -4.70
CA PHE A 66 17.58 -23.25 -5.19
C PHE A 66 17.48 -23.35 -6.73
N GLN A 67 18.50 -22.87 -7.46
CA GLN A 67 18.53 -22.90 -8.92
C GLN A 67 18.69 -24.33 -9.45
N ALA A 68 19.38 -25.21 -8.72
CA ALA A 68 19.49 -26.63 -9.08
C ALA A 68 18.12 -27.32 -9.11
N SER A 69 17.27 -27.06 -8.11
CA SER A 69 15.90 -27.58 -8.06
C SER A 69 14.92 -26.81 -8.94
N ASN A 70 15.24 -25.56 -9.31
CA ASN A 70 14.37 -24.69 -10.12
C ASN A 70 15.12 -24.05 -11.33
N PRO A 71 15.58 -24.83 -12.32
CA PRO A 71 16.49 -24.33 -13.36
C PRO A 71 15.92 -23.18 -14.21
N LYS A 72 14.61 -23.13 -14.38
CA LYS A 72 13.90 -22.12 -15.20
C LYS A 72 13.54 -20.85 -14.42
N ALA A 73 13.70 -20.82 -13.09
CA ALA A 73 13.30 -19.69 -12.29
C ALA A 73 14.27 -18.51 -12.50
N LYS A 74 13.73 -17.34 -12.84
CA LYS A 74 14.49 -16.10 -12.90
C LYS A 74 14.39 -15.38 -11.56
N ILE A 75 15.49 -15.34 -10.81
CA ILE A 75 15.51 -14.71 -9.49
C ILE A 75 15.64 -13.19 -9.62
N ASN A 76 14.77 -12.44 -8.95
CA ASN A 76 14.74 -10.97 -8.93
C ASN A 76 15.38 -10.39 -7.65
N SER A 77 15.21 -11.05 -6.52
CA SER A 77 15.76 -10.61 -5.24
C SER A 77 15.79 -11.73 -4.22
N ILE A 78 16.67 -11.61 -3.23
CA ILE A 78 16.68 -12.43 -2.02
C ILE A 78 16.47 -11.54 -0.80
N SER A 79 15.69 -12.00 0.18
CA SER A 79 15.49 -11.33 1.46
C SER A 79 15.83 -12.25 2.61
N PHE A 80 16.64 -11.76 3.55
CA PHE A 80 17.07 -12.49 4.73
C PHE A 80 16.99 -11.63 5.98
N SER A 81 16.95 -12.29 7.13
CA SER A 81 16.82 -11.70 8.46
C SER A 81 18.01 -12.12 9.32
N LEU A 82 18.42 -11.25 10.25
CA LEU A 82 19.44 -11.62 11.25
C LEU A 82 18.90 -12.65 12.26
N ASP A 83 17.59 -12.69 12.47
CA ASP A 83 16.94 -13.69 13.31
C ASP A 83 17.20 -15.11 12.77
N LYS A 84 17.75 -15.98 13.62
CA LYS A 84 18.10 -17.37 13.30
C LYS A 84 16.88 -18.22 12.97
N GLU A 85 15.73 -17.89 13.55
CA GLU A 85 14.48 -18.62 13.34
C GLU A 85 13.74 -18.15 12.08
N SER A 86 14.15 -17.05 11.46
CA SER A 86 13.46 -16.51 10.28
C SER A 86 13.85 -17.24 8.98
N SER A 87 12.86 -17.57 8.17
CA SER A 87 13.03 -18.06 6.80
C SER A 87 13.69 -17.03 5.87
N THR A 88 14.28 -17.51 4.78
CA THR A 88 14.77 -16.66 3.68
C THR A 88 13.74 -16.64 2.56
N VAL A 89 13.56 -15.48 1.92
CA VAL A 89 12.57 -15.32 0.85
C VAL A 89 13.26 -15.02 -0.48
N ILE A 90 13.03 -15.88 -1.47
CA ILE A 90 13.47 -15.66 -2.85
C ILE A 90 12.29 -15.14 -3.66
N ASN A 91 12.45 -13.98 -4.31
CA ASN A 91 11.48 -13.49 -5.28
C ASN A 91 11.88 -13.96 -6.68
N VAL A 92 11.00 -14.69 -7.36
CA VAL A 92 11.19 -15.14 -8.74
C VAL A 92 10.23 -14.43 -9.68
N ALA A 93 10.64 -14.21 -10.93
CA ALA A 93 9.77 -13.66 -11.96
C ALA A 93 8.60 -14.63 -12.23
N SER A 94 7.40 -14.08 -12.37
CA SER A 94 6.20 -14.83 -12.71
C SER A 94 5.71 -14.34 -14.07
N GLU A 95 5.42 -15.27 -14.98
CA GLU A 95 4.96 -14.95 -16.34
C GLU A 95 3.61 -14.21 -16.30
N GLY A 96 3.51 -13.10 -17.04
CA GLY A 96 2.30 -12.29 -17.11
C GLY A 96 1.97 -11.45 -15.87
N ALA A 97 2.65 -11.67 -14.73
CA ALA A 97 2.40 -10.94 -13.50
C ALA A 97 3.34 -9.74 -13.33
N ARG A 98 2.79 -8.59 -12.94
CA ARG A 98 3.57 -7.37 -12.62
C ARG A 98 4.45 -7.54 -11.37
N ARG A 99 4.16 -8.53 -10.52
CA ARG A 99 4.90 -8.84 -9.29
C ARG A 99 5.40 -10.27 -9.38
N GLY A 100 6.65 -10.49 -8.97
CA GLY A 100 7.20 -11.83 -8.84
C GLY A 100 6.54 -12.63 -7.71
N LEU A 101 6.79 -13.95 -7.72
CA LEU A 101 6.36 -14.87 -6.68
C LEU A 101 7.41 -14.92 -5.57
N ASN A 102 6.96 -14.81 -4.31
CA ASN A 102 7.83 -15.02 -3.15
C ASN A 102 7.79 -16.51 -2.78
N ILE A 103 8.97 -17.13 -2.73
CA ILE A 103 9.17 -18.51 -2.30
C ILE A 103 9.96 -18.46 -0.99
N TYR A 104 9.43 -19.12 0.02
CA TYR A 104 10.03 -19.21 1.35
C TYR A 104 10.95 -20.44 1.37
N ILE A 105 12.17 -20.27 1.87
CA ILE A 105 13.16 -21.33 1.94
C ILE A 105 13.81 -21.38 3.32
N ASN A 106 14.20 -22.58 3.72
CA ASN A 106 14.95 -22.81 4.93
C ASN A 106 16.42 -22.35 4.73
N PRO A 107 16.92 -21.38 5.53
CA PRO A 107 18.28 -20.85 5.38
C PRO A 107 19.40 -21.85 5.73
N TYR A 108 19.09 -22.97 6.39
CA TYR A 108 20.07 -23.99 6.76
C TYR A 108 20.14 -25.15 5.76
N THR A 109 19.00 -25.53 5.17
CA THR A 109 18.91 -26.70 4.28
C THR A 109 18.67 -26.34 2.81
N ALA A 110 18.24 -25.11 2.51
CA ALA A 110 17.71 -24.66 1.22
C ALA A 110 16.41 -25.37 0.77
N GLU A 111 15.72 -26.04 1.70
CA GLU A 111 14.41 -26.66 1.44
C GLU A 111 13.34 -25.59 1.21
N VAL A 112 12.44 -25.82 0.26
CA VAL A 112 11.31 -24.93 -0.01
C VAL A 112 10.23 -25.17 1.03
N LEU A 113 9.82 -24.11 1.72
CA LEU A 113 8.79 -24.12 2.74
C LEU A 113 7.39 -24.02 2.09
N PRO A 114 6.31 -24.35 2.84
CA PRO A 114 4.94 -24.29 2.33
C PRO A 114 4.54 -22.90 1.79
N ASP A 115 3.58 -22.91 0.88
CA ASP A 115 2.96 -21.69 0.38
C ASP A 115 2.07 -21.04 1.44
N LEU A 116 2.01 -19.70 1.42
CA LEU A 116 1.22 -18.94 2.40
C LEU A 116 -0.29 -19.14 2.23
N VAL A 117 -0.92 -19.72 3.25
CA VAL A 117 -2.36 -19.79 3.45
C VAL A 117 -2.93 -18.40 3.76
N GLY A 118 -4.06 -18.06 3.15
CA GLY A 118 -4.78 -16.80 3.38
C GLY A 118 -4.40 -15.64 2.44
N LYS A 119 -3.33 -15.80 1.64
CA LYS A 119 -2.87 -14.78 0.67
C LYS A 119 -3.97 -14.37 -0.32
N ASP A 120 -4.73 -15.32 -0.84
CA ASP A 120 -5.82 -15.03 -1.79
C ASP A 120 -7.01 -14.35 -1.14
N PHE A 121 -7.33 -14.72 0.10
CA PHE A 121 -8.37 -14.08 0.91
C PHE A 121 -8.04 -12.61 1.15
N PHE A 122 -6.87 -12.29 1.72
CA PHE A 122 -6.48 -10.90 1.94
C PHE A 122 -6.27 -10.15 0.62
N GLY A 123 -5.77 -10.85 -0.41
CA GLY A 123 -5.75 -10.33 -1.77
C GLY A 123 -7.14 -9.88 -2.23
N PHE A 124 -8.18 -10.70 -2.04
CA PHE A 124 -9.55 -10.35 -2.36
C PHE A 124 -10.09 -9.20 -1.51
N ILE A 125 -9.89 -9.21 -0.18
CA ILE A 125 -10.29 -8.11 0.71
C ILE A 125 -9.63 -6.79 0.28
N LEU A 126 -8.36 -6.80 -0.10
CA LEU A 126 -7.67 -5.63 -0.62
C LEU A 126 -8.26 -5.13 -1.95
N ARG A 127 -8.70 -6.05 -2.84
CA ARG A 127 -9.41 -5.67 -4.07
C ARG A 127 -10.76 -5.04 -3.76
N LEU A 128 -11.52 -5.57 -2.79
CA LEU A 128 -12.76 -4.96 -2.31
C LEU A 128 -12.50 -3.55 -1.75
N HIS A 129 -11.50 -3.40 -0.90
CA HIS A 129 -11.17 -2.13 -0.26
C HIS A 129 -10.78 -1.04 -1.26
N ARG A 130 -10.00 -1.40 -2.31
CA ARG A 130 -9.43 -0.42 -3.25
C ARG A 130 -10.29 -0.13 -4.47
N TRP A 131 -11.10 -1.10 -4.91
CA TRP A 131 -11.92 -0.96 -6.12
C TRP A 131 -13.14 -1.90 -6.13
N LEU A 132 -13.67 -2.28 -4.97
CA LEU A 132 -14.88 -3.11 -4.84
C LEU A 132 -14.80 -4.48 -5.55
N ALA A 133 -13.58 -5.02 -5.69
CA ALA A 133 -13.30 -6.28 -6.37
C ALA A 133 -13.79 -6.35 -7.83
N PHE A 134 -14.05 -5.21 -8.46
CA PHE A 134 -14.28 -5.14 -9.90
C PHE A 134 -13.11 -5.77 -10.68
N PRO A 135 -13.41 -6.53 -11.75
CA PRO A 135 -12.38 -7.16 -12.59
C PRO A 135 -11.60 -6.10 -13.37
N GLN A 136 -10.55 -6.51 -14.08
CA GLN A 136 -9.55 -5.58 -14.62
C GLN A 136 -10.12 -4.59 -15.64
N GLU A 137 -11.11 -5.02 -16.41
CA GLU A 137 -11.75 -4.29 -17.51
C GLU A 137 -12.53 -3.08 -17.00
N ILE A 138 -13.16 -3.21 -15.82
CA ILE A 138 -14.00 -2.17 -15.20
C ILE A 138 -13.45 -1.71 -13.84
N ARG A 139 -12.17 -2.00 -13.57
CA ARG A 139 -11.49 -1.65 -12.31
C ARG A 139 -11.54 -0.15 -12.00
N GLU A 140 -11.47 0.69 -13.03
CA GLU A 140 -11.49 2.14 -12.84
C GLU A 140 -12.84 2.61 -12.27
N VAL A 141 -13.96 1.97 -12.65
CA VAL A 141 -15.28 2.29 -12.07
C VAL A 141 -15.30 2.04 -10.57
N GLY A 142 -14.80 0.87 -10.15
CA GLY A 142 -14.67 0.54 -8.73
C GLY A 142 -13.77 1.51 -7.97
N LYS A 143 -12.60 1.83 -8.55
CA LYS A 143 -11.64 2.78 -7.97
C LYS A 143 -12.25 4.18 -7.83
N GLN A 144 -12.95 4.68 -8.85
CA GLN A 144 -13.63 5.98 -8.81
C GLN A 144 -14.77 5.98 -7.79
N THR A 145 -15.52 4.89 -7.67
CA THR A 145 -16.60 4.75 -6.68
C THR A 145 -16.05 4.85 -5.25
N VAL A 146 -14.97 4.12 -4.95
CA VAL A 146 -14.28 4.23 -3.67
C VAL A 146 -13.74 5.65 -3.45
N ALA A 147 -13.05 6.22 -4.44
CA ALA A 147 -12.46 7.56 -4.33
C ALA A 147 -13.51 8.67 -4.10
N ILE A 148 -14.63 8.64 -4.82
CA ILE A 148 -15.75 9.57 -4.63
C ILE A 148 -16.37 9.37 -3.24
N SER A 149 -16.51 8.13 -2.77
CA SER A 149 -16.99 7.86 -1.41
C SER A 149 -16.01 8.39 -0.35
N THR A 150 -14.70 8.37 -0.60
CA THR A 150 -13.69 8.96 0.28
C THR A 150 -13.81 10.49 0.34
N VAL A 151 -14.05 11.15 -0.80
CA VAL A 151 -14.35 12.59 -0.81
C VAL A 151 -15.66 12.87 -0.06
N ALA A 152 -16.69 12.06 -0.27
CA ALA A 152 -17.94 12.17 0.46
C ALA A 152 -17.74 11.99 1.98
N LEU A 153 -16.85 11.10 2.43
CA LEU A 153 -16.48 10.95 3.84
C LEU A 153 -15.88 12.24 4.41
N ILE A 154 -15.00 12.92 3.67
CA ILE A 154 -14.46 14.23 4.11
C ILE A 154 -15.59 15.26 4.26
N VAL A 155 -16.52 15.31 3.29
CA VAL A 155 -17.69 16.20 3.38
C VAL A 155 -18.62 15.81 4.53
N LEU A 156 -18.78 14.52 4.82
CA LEU A 156 -19.55 14.02 5.97
C LEU A 156 -18.93 14.44 7.30
N ILE A 157 -17.60 14.40 7.42
CA ILE A 157 -16.88 14.88 8.60
C ILE A 157 -17.13 16.39 8.78
N ILE A 158 -16.88 17.19 7.74
CA ILE A 158 -17.04 18.65 7.79
C ILE A 158 -18.50 19.03 8.12
N SER A 159 -19.45 18.46 7.39
CA SER A 159 -20.89 18.71 7.60
C SER A 159 -21.35 18.23 8.98
N GLY A 160 -20.82 17.11 9.48
CA GLY A 160 -21.09 16.58 10.82
C GLY A 160 -20.64 17.55 11.91
N ILE A 161 -19.41 18.07 11.82
CA ILE A 161 -18.87 19.09 12.73
C ILE A 161 -19.75 20.35 12.69
N ILE A 162 -20.10 20.85 11.50
CA ILE A 162 -20.94 22.06 11.36
C ILE A 162 -22.33 21.86 11.98
N VAL A 163 -22.96 20.72 11.74
CA VAL A 163 -24.27 20.39 12.33
C VAL A 163 -24.18 20.27 13.85
N TYR A 164 -23.08 19.71 14.35
CA TYR A 164 -22.86 19.50 15.78
C TYR A 164 -22.29 20.72 16.52
N TRP A 165 -21.81 21.73 15.78
CA TRP A 165 -21.07 22.88 16.28
C TRP A 165 -21.74 23.61 17.45
N GLY A 166 -23.05 23.78 17.39
CA GLY A 166 -23.81 24.43 18.47
C GLY A 166 -23.65 23.71 19.82
N ARG A 167 -23.58 22.37 19.85
CA ARG A 167 -23.38 21.62 21.10
C ARG A 167 -21.92 21.70 21.56
N ILE A 168 -20.98 21.62 20.63
CA ILE A 168 -19.53 21.75 20.89
C ILE A 168 -19.24 23.09 21.58
N LYS A 169 -19.77 24.19 21.04
CA LYS A 169 -19.56 25.55 21.56
C LYS A 169 -20.06 25.73 23.00
N HIS A 170 -21.21 25.14 23.34
CA HIS A 170 -21.83 25.32 24.66
C HIS A 170 -21.43 24.27 25.69
N ALA A 171 -20.99 23.09 25.26
CA ALA A 171 -20.71 21.97 26.15
C ALA A 171 -19.69 21.01 25.54
N PHE A 172 -18.45 21.49 25.33
CA PHE A 172 -17.37 20.75 24.67
C PHE A 172 -17.20 19.33 25.24
N PHE A 173 -16.82 19.19 26.52
CA PHE A 173 -16.60 17.87 27.13
C PHE A 173 -17.84 16.97 27.14
N LYS A 174 -19.03 17.54 27.38
CA LYS A 174 -20.28 16.75 27.34
C LYS A 174 -20.61 16.24 25.94
N SER A 175 -20.12 16.91 24.89
CA SER A 175 -20.33 16.55 23.49
C SER A 175 -19.61 15.26 23.09
N PHE A 176 -18.60 14.84 23.86
CA PHE A 176 -17.86 13.58 23.73
C PHE A 176 -18.52 12.43 24.50
N THR A 177 -19.71 12.61 25.07
CA THR A 177 -20.39 11.58 25.86
C THR A 177 -21.82 11.37 25.38
N PHE A 178 -22.36 10.18 25.65
CA PHE A 178 -23.77 9.87 25.46
C PHE A 178 -24.30 9.16 26.71
N LYS A 179 -25.59 9.33 27.00
CA LYS A 179 -26.23 8.76 28.19
C LYS A 179 -27.17 7.62 27.81
N PHE A 180 -27.00 6.46 28.44
CA PHE A 180 -27.89 5.30 28.28
C PHE A 180 -29.32 5.54 28.79
N LYS A 181 -29.56 6.64 29.54
CA LYS A 181 -30.91 7.08 29.94
C LYS A 181 -31.77 7.52 28.75
N HIS A 182 -31.16 7.96 27.64
CA HIS A 182 -31.92 8.27 26.42
C HIS A 182 -32.41 6.97 25.77
N LYS A 183 -33.60 6.99 25.16
CA LYS A 183 -34.17 5.85 24.43
C LYS A 183 -34.46 6.22 22.98
N GLY A 184 -34.45 5.22 22.09
CA GLY A 184 -34.83 5.36 20.68
C GLY A 184 -33.98 6.39 19.91
N ARG A 185 -34.64 7.29 19.18
CA ARG A 185 -33.98 8.27 18.30
C ARG A 185 -33.01 9.20 19.03
N ALA A 186 -33.32 9.60 20.26
CA ALA A 186 -32.45 10.48 21.04
C ALA A 186 -31.11 9.81 21.36
N PHE A 187 -31.15 8.54 21.80
CA PHE A 187 -29.96 7.74 22.07
C PHE A 187 -29.09 7.57 20.82
N LEU A 188 -29.70 7.10 19.71
CA LEU A 188 -29.01 6.92 18.43
C LEU A 188 -28.34 8.20 17.96
N SER A 189 -29.02 9.34 18.04
CA SER A 189 -28.47 10.63 17.61
C SER A 189 -27.32 11.09 18.52
N THR A 190 -27.45 10.94 19.84
CA THR A 190 -26.37 11.30 20.77
C THR A 190 -25.15 10.41 20.63
N MET A 191 -25.35 9.10 20.48
CA MET A 191 -24.28 8.12 20.31
C MET A 191 -23.56 8.31 18.97
N HIS A 192 -24.30 8.43 17.87
CA HIS A 192 -23.75 8.69 16.53
C HIS A 192 -22.91 9.97 16.52
N SER A 193 -23.37 11.03 17.18
CA SER A 193 -22.60 12.29 17.22
C SER A 193 -21.36 12.19 18.12
N ALA A 194 -21.48 11.58 19.31
CA ALA A 194 -20.37 11.48 20.27
C ALA A 194 -19.25 10.57 19.76
N ILE A 195 -19.58 9.36 19.29
CA ILE A 195 -18.60 8.44 18.70
C ILE A 195 -18.04 9.03 17.41
N GLY A 196 -18.87 9.75 16.63
CA GLY A 196 -18.43 10.51 15.46
C GLY A 196 -17.27 11.43 15.80
N MET A 197 -17.39 12.22 16.88
CA MET A 197 -16.32 13.11 17.32
C MET A 197 -15.02 12.39 17.68
N TRP A 198 -15.08 11.17 18.24
CA TRP A 198 -13.90 10.39 18.60
C TRP A 198 -13.11 9.92 17.38
N VAL A 199 -13.81 9.54 16.31
CA VAL A 199 -13.19 8.92 15.13
C VAL A 199 -12.81 9.93 14.05
N ILE A 200 -13.16 11.22 14.18
CA ILE A 200 -12.80 12.26 13.20
C ILE A 200 -11.31 12.24 12.82
N PRO A 201 -10.36 12.23 13.77
CA PRO A 201 -8.94 12.23 13.43
C PRO A 201 -8.54 11.03 12.56
N PHE A 202 -9.08 9.85 12.90
CA PHE A 202 -8.81 8.61 12.17
C PHE A 202 -9.43 8.61 10.78
N TYR A 203 -10.69 9.04 10.63
CA TYR A 203 -11.34 9.12 9.32
C TYR A 203 -10.73 10.18 8.42
N LEU A 204 -10.32 11.32 8.99
CA LEU A 204 -9.63 12.35 8.21
C LEU A 204 -8.27 11.83 7.74
N LEU A 205 -7.48 11.22 8.63
CA LEU A 205 -6.20 10.61 8.27
C LEU A 205 -6.38 9.53 7.20
N ALA A 206 -7.31 8.60 7.38
CA ALA A 206 -7.61 7.53 6.44
C ALA A 206 -8.07 8.07 5.08
N ALA A 207 -8.93 9.09 5.06
CA ALA A 207 -9.45 9.66 3.82
C ALA A 207 -8.38 10.44 3.05
N LEU A 208 -7.61 11.31 3.73
CA LEU A 208 -6.56 12.10 3.11
C LEU A 208 -5.42 11.21 2.59
N THR A 209 -5.05 10.17 3.33
CA THR A 209 -4.06 9.18 2.86
C THR A 209 -4.65 8.27 1.78
N GLY A 210 -5.92 7.88 1.85
CA GLY A 210 -6.59 7.08 0.82
C GLY A 210 -6.63 7.76 -0.56
N LEU A 211 -6.86 9.07 -0.58
CA LEU A 211 -6.86 9.87 -1.81
C LEU A 211 -5.48 9.89 -2.51
N TYR A 212 -4.38 9.72 -1.75
CA TYR A 212 -3.02 9.65 -2.29
C TYR A 212 -2.84 8.55 -3.35
N TRP A 213 -3.53 7.40 -3.20
CA TRP A 213 -3.48 6.32 -4.19
C TRP A 213 -4.59 6.37 -5.23
N SER A 214 -5.62 7.18 -5.00
CA SER A 214 -6.80 7.27 -5.85
C SER A 214 -6.57 8.21 -7.03
N TYR A 215 -5.97 9.38 -6.78
CA TYR A 215 -5.81 10.43 -7.78
C TYR A 215 -4.37 10.90 -7.94
N GLY A 216 -3.87 10.85 -9.19
CA GLY A 216 -2.54 11.33 -9.53
C GLY A 216 -2.33 12.83 -9.26
N TRP A 217 -3.36 13.65 -9.48
CA TRP A 217 -3.29 15.08 -9.18
C TRP A 217 -3.14 15.35 -7.67
N TYR A 218 -3.85 14.60 -6.83
CA TYR A 218 -3.79 14.75 -5.38
C TYR A 218 -2.44 14.26 -4.83
N ASN A 219 -1.94 13.15 -5.38
CA ASN A 219 -0.58 12.68 -5.13
C ASN A 219 0.46 13.75 -5.47
N ASN A 220 0.39 14.35 -6.67
CA ASN A 220 1.33 15.40 -7.09
C ASN A 220 1.23 16.65 -6.22
N MET A 221 0.02 17.06 -5.85
CA MET A 221 -0.23 18.16 -4.93
C MET A 221 0.45 17.92 -3.58
N LEU A 222 0.34 16.71 -3.01
CA LEU A 222 0.99 16.37 -1.74
C LEU A 222 2.52 16.46 -1.85
N TYR A 223 3.13 15.97 -2.94
CA TYR A 223 4.57 16.13 -3.17
C TYR A 223 4.98 17.60 -3.30
N SER A 224 4.19 18.40 -4.02
CA SER A 224 4.44 19.84 -4.19
C SER A 224 4.33 20.60 -2.87
N ILE A 225 3.30 20.35 -2.05
CA ILE A 225 3.13 20.98 -0.73
C ILE A 225 4.25 20.53 0.22
N ALA A 226 4.65 19.26 0.16
CA ALA A 226 5.73 18.73 0.98
C ALA A 226 7.12 19.22 0.54
N GLY A 227 7.26 19.81 -0.65
CA GLY A 227 8.55 20.19 -1.21
C GLY A 227 9.47 18.99 -1.46
N VAL A 228 8.90 17.82 -1.75
CA VAL A 228 9.64 16.56 -1.93
C VAL A 228 9.63 16.17 -3.40
N GLU A 229 10.79 15.84 -3.96
CA GLU A 229 10.86 15.29 -5.31
C GLU A 229 10.18 13.93 -5.38
N LYS A 230 9.31 13.77 -6.39
CA LYS A 230 8.62 12.51 -6.60
C LYS A 230 9.61 11.47 -7.11
N PRO A 231 9.71 10.29 -6.48
CA PRO A 231 10.58 9.23 -6.97
C PRO A 231 10.21 8.89 -8.42
N GLN A 232 11.12 9.11 -9.36
CA GLN A 232 10.94 8.66 -10.72
C GLN A 232 10.92 7.14 -10.70
N ARG A 233 9.74 6.57 -10.92
CA ARG A 233 9.61 5.13 -11.14
C ARG A 233 10.36 4.84 -12.43
N GLN A 234 11.53 4.18 -12.36
CA GLN A 234 12.19 3.61 -13.53
C GLN A 234 11.18 2.66 -14.19
N GLN A 235 10.45 3.17 -15.18
CA GLN A 235 9.56 2.38 -16.00
C GLN A 235 10.44 1.71 -17.04
N ALA A 236 10.33 0.38 -17.16
CA ALA A 236 10.77 -0.30 -18.37
C ALA A 236 10.16 0.46 -19.56
N PRO A 237 10.92 0.71 -20.66
CA PRO A 237 10.39 1.44 -21.80
C PRO A 237 9.10 0.77 -22.27
N GLN A 238 7.98 1.49 -22.22
CA GLN A 238 6.80 1.06 -22.93
C GLN A 238 7.12 1.13 -24.43
N PRO A 239 6.76 0.12 -25.23
CA PRO A 239 6.79 0.27 -26.68
C PRO A 239 5.89 1.46 -27.00
N GLN A 240 6.46 2.51 -27.57
CA GLN A 240 5.69 3.63 -28.08
C GLN A 240 4.81 3.08 -29.22
N THR A 241 3.53 2.84 -28.94
CA THR A 241 2.52 2.82 -29.99
C THR A 241 2.54 4.21 -30.61
N GLN A 242 3.02 4.31 -31.84
CA GLN A 242 2.98 5.53 -32.63
C GLN A 242 1.55 6.07 -32.60
N LYS A 243 1.35 7.18 -31.90
CA LYS A 243 0.19 8.02 -32.14
C LYS A 243 0.47 8.72 -33.47
N GLU A 244 -0.24 8.30 -34.50
CA GLU A 244 -0.42 9.06 -35.72
C GLU A 244 -0.82 10.50 -35.35
N SER A 245 0.12 11.43 -35.56
CA SER A 245 -0.20 12.85 -35.59
C SER A 245 -1.00 13.11 -36.85
N LYS A 246 -2.30 13.39 -36.71
CA LYS A 246 -3.05 14.11 -37.73
C LYS A 246 -2.37 15.47 -37.93
N SER A 247 -1.63 15.59 -39.01
CA SER A 247 -1.12 16.85 -39.54
C SER A 247 -2.04 17.24 -40.69
N GLU A 248 -2.50 18.48 -40.63
CA GLU A 248 -3.39 19.12 -41.61
C GLU A 248 -2.75 19.15 -43.00
N GLU A 249 -3.59 18.87 -44.00
CA GLU A 249 -3.28 19.05 -45.41
C GLU A 249 -2.93 20.51 -45.72
N GLN A 250 -1.71 20.73 -46.22
CA GLN A 250 -1.44 21.80 -47.20
C GLN A 250 -0.62 21.22 -48.35
N LYS A 251 -1.25 21.16 -49.53
CA LYS A 251 -0.62 20.93 -50.84
C LYS A 251 0.20 22.17 -51.24
N VAL A 252 1.40 21.95 -51.79
CA VAL A 252 1.96 22.49 -53.07
C VAL A 252 3.30 21.72 -53.26
N GLU A 253 3.35 20.70 -54.12
CA GLU A 253 3.80 20.72 -55.52
C GLU A 253 5.30 21.05 -55.72
N GLY A 254 6.05 20.12 -56.32
CA GLY A 254 7.27 20.45 -57.07
C GLY A 254 8.51 19.58 -56.82
N GLN A 255 8.88 18.85 -57.88
CA GLN A 255 10.23 18.43 -58.29
C GLN A 255 10.82 17.07 -57.87
N LYS A 256 10.96 16.26 -58.93
CA LYS A 256 11.83 15.09 -59.14
C LYS A 256 13.27 15.38 -58.72
N GLU A 257 13.95 14.37 -58.16
CA GLU A 257 15.19 13.84 -58.74
C GLU A 257 15.58 12.48 -58.14
N ARG A 258 16.50 11.80 -58.84
CA ARG A 258 16.68 10.35 -58.93
C ARG A 258 18.12 9.98 -58.50
N LYS A 259 18.31 8.72 -58.09
CA LYS A 259 19.60 7.99 -57.86
C LYS A 259 20.26 8.26 -56.49
N THR A 260 21.02 7.36 -55.84
CA THR A 260 21.82 6.21 -56.30
C THR A 260 22.01 5.22 -55.15
N GLU A 261 22.28 3.96 -55.53
CA GLU A 261 22.79 2.85 -54.72
C GLU A 261 24.00 3.18 -53.84
N GLY A 262 24.12 2.40 -52.76
CA GLY A 262 25.39 1.80 -52.38
C GLY A 262 26.26 2.60 -51.42
N GLN A 263 26.28 2.20 -50.15
CA GLN A 263 27.54 1.98 -49.43
C GLN A 263 27.32 1.13 -48.19
N ARG A 264 27.74 -0.12 -48.35
CA ARG A 264 28.11 -1.05 -47.28
C ARG A 264 29.33 -0.45 -46.58
N ALA A 265 29.19 -0.06 -45.32
CA ALA A 265 30.31 0.22 -44.43
C ALA A 265 30.18 -0.68 -43.21
N GLU A 266 31.13 -1.61 -43.12
CA GLU A 266 31.40 -2.46 -41.97
C GLU A 266 31.48 -1.64 -40.68
N ARG A 267 30.74 -2.07 -39.66
CA ARG A 267 31.06 -1.73 -38.27
C ARG A 267 30.96 -2.96 -37.40
N ALA A 268 32.16 -3.48 -37.11
CA ALA A 268 32.59 -4.11 -35.88
C ALA A 268 31.54 -4.97 -35.15
N GLN A 269 31.67 -6.29 -35.34
CA GLN A 269 31.23 -7.28 -34.38
C GLN A 269 31.91 -7.02 -33.03
N GLY A 270 31.28 -6.22 -32.18
CA GLY A 270 31.52 -6.23 -30.75
C GLY A 270 30.98 -7.53 -30.19
N GLN A 271 31.89 -8.45 -29.88
CA GLN A 271 31.64 -9.68 -29.16
C GLN A 271 30.79 -9.39 -27.91
N ARG A 272 29.58 -9.94 -27.87
CA ARG A 272 28.88 -10.16 -26.60
C ARG A 272 29.68 -11.21 -25.83
N PRO A 273 30.04 -11.01 -24.56
CA PRO A 273 30.53 -12.11 -23.75
C PRO A 273 29.44 -13.17 -23.69
N GLN A 274 29.70 -14.30 -24.34
CA GLN A 274 28.91 -15.52 -24.20
C GLN A 274 29.17 -16.08 -22.80
N GLY A 275 28.08 -16.35 -22.08
CA GLY A 275 28.05 -17.31 -20.97
C GLY A 275 28.83 -16.91 -19.71
N GLU A 276 28.29 -15.98 -18.92
CA GLU A 276 28.53 -16.03 -17.48
C GLU A 276 27.96 -17.35 -16.96
N THR A 277 28.82 -18.28 -16.59
CA THR A 277 28.44 -19.50 -15.87
C THR A 277 27.65 -19.10 -14.62
N SER A 278 26.52 -19.76 -14.37
CA SER A 278 25.63 -19.45 -13.25
C SER A 278 26.34 -19.36 -11.89
N SER A 279 27.48 -20.06 -11.73
CA SER A 279 28.31 -19.99 -10.52
C SER A 279 29.04 -18.64 -10.36
N SER A 280 29.54 -18.03 -11.44
CA SER A 280 30.20 -16.71 -11.38
C SER A 280 29.24 -15.64 -10.87
N LYS A 281 27.99 -15.68 -11.36
CA LYS A 281 26.94 -14.73 -10.96
C LYS A 281 26.61 -14.80 -9.47
N PHE A 282 26.59 -15.99 -8.88
CA PHE A 282 26.29 -16.14 -7.45
C PHE A 282 27.47 -15.77 -6.55
N VAL A 283 28.70 -15.85 -7.06
CA VAL A 283 29.90 -15.32 -6.36
C VAL A 283 29.80 -13.80 -6.21
N ASP A 284 29.43 -13.07 -7.27
CA ASP A 284 29.24 -11.62 -7.19
C ASP A 284 28.13 -11.23 -6.20
N ILE A 285 27.05 -12.04 -6.14
CA ILE A 285 25.97 -11.83 -5.17
C ILE A 285 26.47 -12.00 -3.73
N GLN A 286 27.26 -13.04 -3.47
CA GLN A 286 27.85 -13.26 -2.14
C GLN A 286 28.77 -12.10 -1.74
N LYS A 287 29.65 -11.67 -2.64
CA LYS A 287 30.53 -10.52 -2.42
C LYS A 287 29.74 -9.22 -2.18
N ALA A 288 28.62 -9.02 -2.88
CA ALA A 288 27.76 -7.87 -2.63
C ALA A 288 27.15 -7.88 -1.21
N VAL A 289 26.75 -9.04 -0.69
CA VAL A 289 26.27 -9.19 0.69
C VAL A 289 27.37 -8.90 1.71
N GLU A 290 28.60 -9.35 1.45
CA GLU A 290 29.77 -9.03 2.28
C GLU A 290 30.04 -7.52 2.31
N MET A 291 30.06 -6.86 1.14
CA MET A 291 30.21 -5.41 1.04
C MET A 291 29.08 -4.67 1.76
N PHE A 292 27.84 -5.14 1.67
CA PHE A 292 26.72 -4.58 2.43
C PHE A 292 26.98 -4.62 3.94
N ASN A 293 27.44 -5.76 4.47
CA ASN A 293 27.76 -5.88 5.90
C ASN A 293 28.91 -4.93 6.30
N ILE A 294 29.94 -4.78 5.46
CA ILE A 294 31.06 -3.85 5.67
C ILE A 294 30.62 -2.38 5.66
N PHE A 295 29.68 -1.99 4.80
CA PHE A 295 29.20 -0.61 4.72
C PHE A 295 28.19 -0.25 5.81
N VAL A 296 27.36 -1.20 6.23
CA VAL A 296 26.30 -0.96 7.21
C VAL A 296 26.84 -0.94 8.66
N GLN A 297 27.79 -1.82 8.99
CA GLN A 297 28.48 -1.91 10.29
C GLN A 297 27.54 -1.85 11.52
N ARG A 298 26.32 -2.36 11.39
CA ARG A 298 25.32 -2.39 12.46
C ARG A 298 24.35 -3.53 12.24
N ASP A 299 23.67 -3.91 13.31
CA ASP A 299 22.59 -4.87 13.23
C ASP A 299 21.39 -4.30 12.46
N TYR A 300 20.67 -5.18 11.79
CA TYR A 300 19.47 -4.89 11.01
C TYR A 300 18.45 -6.00 11.22
N SER A 301 17.15 -5.70 11.15
CA SER A 301 16.14 -6.74 11.32
C SER A 301 16.01 -7.60 10.07
N SER A 302 15.92 -6.98 8.89
CA SER A 302 15.83 -7.68 7.61
C SER A 302 16.42 -6.86 6.48
N VAL A 303 16.92 -7.54 5.46
CA VAL A 303 17.45 -6.92 4.24
C VAL A 303 16.91 -7.66 3.02
N THR A 304 16.59 -6.89 1.98
CA THR A 304 16.26 -7.39 0.65
C THR A 304 17.32 -6.91 -0.32
N LEU A 305 18.06 -7.84 -0.93
CA LEU A 305 18.96 -7.58 -2.05
C LEU A 305 18.21 -7.78 -3.36
N ARG A 306 18.05 -6.71 -4.13
CA ARG A 306 17.46 -6.73 -5.47
C ARG A 306 18.56 -6.83 -6.51
N PHE A 307 18.43 -7.82 -7.38
CA PHE A 307 19.37 -8.04 -8.46
C PHE A 307 19.08 -7.10 -9.64
N PRO A 308 20.10 -6.59 -10.32
CA PRO A 308 19.91 -5.76 -11.49
C PRO A 308 19.27 -6.58 -12.61
N GLN A 309 18.23 -6.03 -13.21
CA GLN A 309 17.68 -6.59 -14.45
C GLN A 309 18.52 -6.16 -15.66
N LYS A 310 19.16 -4.99 -15.57
CA LYS A 310 20.09 -4.37 -16.53
C LYS A 310 21.08 -3.51 -15.74
N GLY A 311 22.33 -3.46 -16.17
CA GLY A 311 23.39 -2.68 -15.50
C GLY A 311 24.05 -3.42 -14.34
N THR A 312 24.85 -2.70 -13.56
CA THR A 312 25.77 -3.25 -12.55
C THR A 312 25.42 -2.80 -11.12
N ILE A 313 24.24 -2.22 -10.91
CA ILE A 313 23.87 -1.67 -9.61
C ILE A 313 23.03 -2.68 -8.83
N TYR A 314 23.56 -3.09 -7.67
CA TYR A 314 22.86 -3.92 -6.70
C TYR A 314 22.22 -3.01 -5.65
N SER A 315 20.91 -3.18 -5.43
CA SER A 315 20.15 -2.34 -4.50
C SER A 315 19.72 -3.15 -3.28
N PHE A 316 20.21 -2.74 -2.12
CA PHE A 316 19.84 -3.25 -0.82
C PHE A 316 18.77 -2.37 -0.20
N SER A 317 17.73 -2.99 0.34
CA SER A 317 16.70 -2.32 1.11
C SER A 317 16.55 -3.03 2.45
N TYR A 318 16.95 -2.38 3.54
CA TYR A 318 17.01 -2.99 4.87
C TYR A 318 16.24 -2.19 5.91
N LEU A 319 15.85 -2.87 6.99
CA LEU A 319 15.23 -2.27 8.17
C LEU A 319 16.25 -2.31 9.32
N ASP A 320 16.35 -1.23 10.09
CA ASP A 320 17.10 -1.24 11.34
C ASP A 320 16.49 -2.25 12.34
N THR A 321 17.17 -2.50 13.46
CA THR A 321 16.70 -3.42 14.52
C THR A 321 15.40 -2.97 15.16
N ASP A 322 15.26 -1.66 15.42
CA ASP A 322 14.04 -1.03 15.93
C ASP A 322 13.54 0.05 14.95
N PRO A 323 12.89 -0.36 13.85
CA PRO A 323 12.41 0.58 12.85
C PRO A 323 11.11 1.24 13.32
N ALA A 324 10.92 2.53 13.02
CA ALA A 324 9.69 3.26 13.34
C ALA A 324 8.41 2.57 12.82
N HIS A 325 8.51 1.84 11.70
CA HIS A 325 7.48 0.94 11.16
C HIS A 325 8.07 0.09 10.02
N TYR A 326 7.38 -0.95 9.59
CA TYR A 326 7.83 -1.89 8.52
C TYR A 326 8.19 -1.27 7.15
N ARG A 327 7.77 -0.02 6.89
CA ARG A 327 8.12 0.76 5.68
C ARG A 327 9.30 1.73 5.86
N ALA A 328 9.87 1.83 7.05
CA ALA A 328 10.99 2.71 7.37
C ALA A 328 12.30 2.10 6.87
N ARG A 329 12.34 1.73 5.58
CA ARG A 329 13.48 1.05 4.99
C ARG A 329 14.56 2.04 4.59
N ASN A 330 15.80 1.66 4.89
CA ASN A 330 17.01 2.26 4.39
C ASN A 330 17.31 1.69 3.00
N THR A 331 17.95 2.48 2.14
CA THR A 331 18.37 2.08 0.79
C THR A 331 19.87 2.22 0.67
N LEU A 332 20.53 1.18 0.15
CA LEU A 332 21.96 1.18 -0.13
C LEU A 332 22.18 0.64 -1.54
N GLU A 333 22.94 1.35 -2.37
CA GLU A 333 23.23 0.95 -3.75
C GLU A 333 24.74 0.81 -3.93
N VAL A 334 25.16 -0.34 -4.47
CA VAL A 334 26.57 -0.68 -4.74
C VAL A 334 26.72 -1.00 -6.23
N ASP A 335 27.77 -0.48 -6.85
CA ASP A 335 28.19 -0.91 -8.18
C ASP A 335 29.07 -2.17 -8.09
N ILE A 336 28.68 -3.26 -8.75
CA ILE A 336 29.44 -4.52 -8.68
C ILE A 336 30.74 -4.52 -9.51
N ASN A 337 30.91 -3.55 -10.41
CA ASN A 337 32.16 -3.45 -11.17
C ASN A 337 33.27 -2.81 -10.33
N SER A 338 32.94 -1.70 -9.66
CA SER A 338 33.89 -0.91 -8.87
C SER A 338 33.88 -1.25 -7.39
N TRP A 339 32.85 -1.96 -6.92
CA TRP A 339 32.57 -2.22 -5.49
C TRP A 339 32.45 -0.95 -4.65
N GLN A 340 32.11 0.18 -5.30
CA GLN A 340 31.91 1.46 -4.63
C GLN A 340 30.47 1.66 -4.19
N LEU A 341 30.32 2.32 -3.04
CA LEU A 341 29.03 2.77 -2.52
C LEU A 341 28.54 3.96 -3.34
N LEU A 342 27.44 3.79 -4.08
CA LEU A 342 26.83 4.87 -4.88
C LEU A 342 25.84 5.69 -4.05
N LYS A 343 25.07 5.03 -3.18
CA LYS A 343 24.02 5.67 -2.39
C LYS A 343 23.85 4.94 -1.07
N HIS A 344 23.75 5.69 0.04
CA HIS A 344 23.29 5.18 1.34
C HIS A 344 22.30 6.18 1.94
N GLU A 345 21.02 5.91 1.77
CA GLU A 345 19.93 6.77 2.23
C GLU A 345 19.20 6.08 3.38
N ARG A 346 19.33 6.64 4.58
CA ARG A 346 18.68 6.10 5.78
C ARG A 346 17.39 6.85 6.08
N TYR A 347 16.35 6.13 6.46
CA TYR A 347 15.04 6.68 6.74
C TYR A 347 15.06 7.74 7.85
N ASN A 348 15.85 7.52 8.90
CA ASN A 348 15.94 8.44 10.03
C ASN A 348 16.74 9.72 9.72
N ASP A 349 17.59 9.70 8.69
CA ASP A 349 18.39 10.84 8.26
C ASP A 349 17.60 11.77 7.32
N LEU A 350 16.42 11.33 6.86
CA LEU A 350 15.55 12.11 5.98
C LEU A 350 14.84 13.23 6.73
N PRO A 351 14.60 14.38 6.06
CA PRO A 351 13.76 15.42 6.62
C PRO A 351 12.31 14.93 6.83
N LEU A 352 11.60 15.56 7.76
CA LEU A 352 10.28 15.10 8.23
C LEU A 352 9.25 14.96 7.09
N ASN A 353 9.25 15.90 6.14
CA ASN A 353 8.40 15.88 4.95
C ASN A 353 8.61 14.60 4.12
N GLU A 354 9.86 14.21 3.85
CA GLU A 354 10.18 12.99 3.12
C GLU A 354 9.81 11.73 3.88
N ARG A 355 10.06 11.72 5.19
CA ARG A 355 9.65 10.62 6.07
C ARG A 355 8.15 10.40 6.01
N LEU A 356 7.36 11.47 6.15
CA LEU A 356 5.90 11.41 6.06
C LEU A 356 5.44 10.91 4.69
N MET A 357 6.04 11.40 3.60
CA MET A 357 5.70 10.95 2.23
C MET A 357 6.02 9.46 2.00
N LYS A 358 7.12 8.95 2.58
CA LYS A 358 7.47 7.51 2.55
C LYS A 358 6.55 6.66 3.43
N SER A 359 5.85 7.29 4.38
CA SER A 359 5.09 6.63 5.44
C SER A 359 3.58 6.76 5.31
N ILE A 360 3.08 7.15 4.13
CA ILE A 360 1.64 7.30 3.87
C ILE A 360 0.86 6.01 4.12
N LEU A 361 1.40 4.82 3.80
CA LEU A 361 0.68 3.57 4.13
C LEU A 361 0.69 3.26 5.63
N PRO A 362 1.83 3.29 6.36
CA PRO A 362 1.81 3.21 7.82
C PRO A 362 0.89 4.22 8.50
N LEU A 363 0.79 5.44 7.97
CA LEU A 363 -0.15 6.46 8.46
C LEU A 363 -1.60 6.03 8.21
N HIS A 364 -1.89 5.49 7.02
CA HIS A 364 -3.23 4.99 6.67
C HIS A 364 -3.65 3.75 7.48
N THR A 365 -2.72 2.85 7.78
CA THR A 365 -3.01 1.64 8.58
C THR A 365 -2.92 1.88 10.09
N GLY A 366 -2.39 3.04 10.51
CA GLY A 366 -2.19 3.40 11.91
C GLY A 366 -0.88 2.87 12.51
N GLU A 367 -0.18 1.97 11.79
CA GLU A 367 1.09 1.38 12.22
C GLU A 367 2.22 2.40 12.43
N TYR A 368 2.10 3.61 11.85
CA TYR A 368 3.04 4.70 12.11
C TYR A 368 3.11 5.07 13.60
N PHE A 369 2.02 4.92 14.34
CA PHE A 369 1.96 5.18 15.79
C PHE A 369 2.04 3.89 16.62
N GLY A 370 2.61 2.83 16.03
CA GLY A 370 2.69 1.50 16.64
C GLY A 370 1.32 0.86 16.87
N LEU A 371 1.27 -0.05 17.85
CA LEU A 371 0.08 -0.86 18.14
C LEU A 371 -1.14 -0.03 18.52
N ILE A 372 -0.94 1.06 19.28
CA ILE A 372 -2.05 1.95 19.70
C ILE A 372 -2.71 2.60 18.48
N GLY A 373 -1.91 3.08 17.53
CA GLY A 373 -2.43 3.66 16.28
C GLY A 373 -3.15 2.64 15.41
N GLN A 374 -2.58 1.44 15.28
CA GLN A 374 -3.18 0.34 14.52
C GLN A 374 -4.53 -0.09 15.12
N ILE A 375 -4.61 -0.27 16.44
CA ILE A 375 -5.86 -0.57 17.15
C ILE A 375 -6.87 0.58 16.96
N GLY A 376 -6.43 1.84 17.07
CA GLY A 376 -7.28 3.00 16.83
C GLY A 376 -7.87 3.02 15.42
N MET A 377 -7.05 2.77 14.40
CA MET A 377 -7.48 2.67 13.01
C MET A 377 -8.42 1.48 12.77
N PHE A 378 -8.15 0.32 13.38
CA PHE A 378 -9.03 -0.84 13.35
C PHE A 378 -10.41 -0.52 13.92
N ILE A 379 -10.47 0.04 15.14
CA ILE A 379 -11.72 0.40 15.81
C ILE A 379 -12.48 1.44 14.98
N ALA A 380 -11.80 2.49 14.50
CA ALA A 380 -12.43 3.50 13.66
C ALA A 380 -13.02 2.88 12.39
N SER A 381 -12.27 2.00 11.72
CA SER A 381 -12.70 1.31 10.50
C SER A 381 -13.92 0.41 10.76
N ALA A 382 -13.92 -0.35 11.86
CA ALA A 382 -15.06 -1.18 12.27
C ALA A 382 -16.31 -0.33 12.61
N LEU A 383 -16.12 0.82 13.27
CA LEU A 383 -17.21 1.75 13.60
C LEU A 383 -17.89 2.34 12.38
N MET A 384 -17.31 2.23 11.17
CA MET A 384 -17.99 2.65 9.95
C MET A 384 -19.32 1.90 9.74
N ALA A 385 -19.39 0.64 10.20
CA ALA A 385 -20.64 -0.11 10.22
C ALA A 385 -21.68 0.51 11.15
N LEU A 386 -21.25 0.94 12.34
CA LEU A 386 -22.10 1.65 13.29
C LEU A 386 -22.67 2.93 12.66
N PHE A 387 -21.84 3.77 12.03
CA PHE A 387 -22.29 5.03 11.43
C PHE A 387 -23.27 4.81 10.29
N THR A 388 -23.01 3.81 9.44
CA THR A 388 -23.91 3.45 8.35
C THR A 388 -25.26 3.02 8.92
N ILE A 389 -25.29 2.02 9.81
CA ILE A 389 -26.53 1.50 10.39
C ILE A 389 -27.29 2.60 11.13
N THR A 390 -26.62 3.34 12.01
CA THR A 390 -27.27 4.38 12.82
C THR A 390 -27.73 5.57 11.98
N GLY A 391 -27.00 5.94 10.93
CA GLY A 391 -27.41 6.95 9.95
C GLY A 391 -28.69 6.57 9.23
N PHE A 392 -28.78 5.34 8.72
CA PHE A 392 -29.99 4.79 8.11
C PHE A 392 -31.17 4.73 9.10
N MET A 393 -30.94 4.27 10.32
CA MET A 393 -31.99 4.23 11.37
C MET A 393 -32.50 5.63 11.72
N LEU A 394 -31.62 6.63 11.81
CA LEU A 394 -32.00 8.02 12.08
C LEU A 394 -32.81 8.62 10.94
N TYR A 395 -32.48 8.29 9.69
CA TYR A 395 -33.27 8.66 8.52
C TYR A 395 -34.67 8.04 8.57
N ILE A 396 -34.78 6.73 8.74
CA ILE A 396 -36.07 6.03 8.83
C ILE A 396 -36.93 6.61 9.98
N ASN A 397 -36.32 6.81 11.15
CA ASN A 397 -37.03 7.37 12.32
C ASN A 397 -37.48 8.82 12.13
N ARG A 398 -36.90 9.56 11.16
CA ARG A 398 -37.39 10.89 10.78
C ARG A 398 -38.63 10.81 9.88
N HIS A 399 -38.72 9.78 9.05
CA HIS A 399 -39.78 9.62 8.04
C HIS A 399 -40.93 8.70 8.47
N LYS A 400 -40.81 7.99 9.60
CA LYS A 400 -41.96 7.32 10.25
C LYS A 400 -43.02 8.37 10.64
N LYS A 401 -44.14 8.41 9.92
CA LYS A 401 -45.33 9.19 10.29
C LYS A 401 -45.79 8.76 11.69
N LYS A 402 -46.05 9.71 12.60
CA LYS A 402 -46.75 9.40 13.85
C LYS A 402 -48.12 8.84 13.47
N LYS A 403 -48.42 7.58 13.81
CA LYS A 403 -49.81 7.09 13.75
C LYS A 403 -50.66 8.03 14.62
N PRO A 404 -51.80 8.55 14.14
CA PRO A 404 -52.68 9.32 14.99
C PRO A 404 -53.06 8.44 16.20
N LYS A 405 -52.95 9.00 17.41
CA LYS A 405 -53.51 8.34 18.60
C LYS A 405 -55.01 8.25 18.36
N ILE A 406 -55.53 7.04 18.12
CA ILE A 406 -56.97 6.80 18.23
C ILE A 406 -57.31 7.10 19.68
N GLN A 407 -57.96 8.24 19.91
CA GLN A 407 -58.62 8.53 21.17
C GLN A 407 -59.72 7.47 21.31
N GLN A 408 -59.47 6.44 22.12
CA GLN A 408 -60.56 5.67 22.70
C GLN A 408 -61.31 6.65 23.59
N GLN A 409 -62.34 7.30 23.02
CA GLN A 409 -63.38 7.92 23.81
C GLN A 409 -64.01 6.79 24.63
N ARG A 410 -63.89 6.93 25.95
CA ARG A 410 -64.69 6.19 26.91
C ARG A 410 -66.16 6.48 26.59
N ALA A 411 -66.93 5.43 26.35
CA ALA A 411 -68.39 5.44 26.52
C ALA A 411 -68.68 4.56 27.73
#